data_AF-A0A8J8GC35-F1
#
_entry.id   AF-A0A8J8GC35-F1
#
_cell.length_a   1.000
_cell.length_b   1.000
_cell.length_c   1.000
_cell.angle_alpha   90.00
_cell.angle_beta   90.00
_cell.angle_gamma   90.00
#
_symmetry.space_group_name_H-M   'P 1'
#
loop_
_entity.id
_entity.type
_entity.pdbx_description
1 polymer ?
#
loop_
_entity_poly.entity_id
_entity_poly.type
_entity_poly.pdbx_seq_one_letter_code
_entity_poly.pdbx_strand_id
1 'polypeptide(L)'
;MMKHLFIAAISYLLMFSCSSQVKKPIAKTITVENNKTQNENGSQIQTMFKLDEGKTQFFKDQEMNVTFVKIGEDSRCPKDVNCIWAGVALVELNVMGTYTRPSTIKLATIDDAAKGYSRSAIFNGYKISLQELNPYPENSESKKANSGKNNITIQILKIAESELENSNTY
;
A
#
# COMPACT_ATOMS: atom_id res chain seq x y z
N MET A 1 8.57 63.46 32.32
CA MET A 1 8.03 62.40 31.44
C MET A 1 9.20 61.71 30.76
N MET A 2 9.61 60.55 31.25
CA MET A 2 10.39 59.59 30.46
C MET A 2 10.06 58.19 30.96
N LYS A 3 9.70 57.34 30.01
CA LYS A 3 8.99 56.07 30.15
C LYS A 3 10.02 54.94 30.20
N HIS A 4 9.77 53.96 31.07
CA HIS A 4 10.25 52.56 31.04
C HIS A 4 11.76 52.30 31.07
N LEU A 5 12.20 51.55 32.09
CA LEU A 5 12.81 50.23 31.85
C LEU A 5 12.82 49.42 33.15
N PHE A 6 11.77 48.61 33.37
CA PHE A 6 11.82 47.54 34.38
C PHE A 6 12.60 46.37 33.77
N ILE A 7 13.82 46.15 34.25
CA ILE A 7 14.62 44.97 33.94
C ILE A 7 14.11 43.85 34.85
N ALA A 8 13.27 42.96 34.32
CA ALA A 8 12.84 41.76 35.00
C ALA A 8 13.97 40.71 34.97
N ALA A 9 14.60 40.49 36.12
CA ALA A 9 15.61 39.46 36.31
C ALA A 9 14.96 38.09 36.56
N ILE A 10 15.08 37.23 35.55
CA ILE A 10 15.57 35.84 35.59
C ILE A 10 15.10 34.91 36.75
N SER A 11 14.25 33.96 36.33
CA SER A 11 14.20 32.53 36.67
C SER A 11 14.04 32.06 38.12
N TYR A 12 12.98 31.28 38.36
CA TYR A 12 13.10 29.89 38.81
C TYR A 12 11.75 29.18 38.64
N LEU A 13 11.50 28.60 37.46
CA LEU A 13 10.42 27.61 37.33
C LEU A 13 11.06 26.22 37.49
N LEU A 14 11.15 25.76 38.74
CA LEU A 14 11.33 24.35 39.04
C LEU A 14 10.00 23.64 38.76
N MET A 15 9.89 22.99 37.61
CA MET A 15 8.88 21.95 37.44
C MET A 15 9.58 20.61 37.25
N PHE A 16 9.44 19.84 38.33
CA PHE A 16 9.87 18.48 38.53
C PHE A 16 9.51 17.58 37.35
N SER A 17 10.51 16.84 36.86
CA SER A 17 10.26 15.54 36.25
C SER A 17 9.90 14.55 37.34
N CYS A 18 8.69 13.97 37.34
CA CYS A 18 8.49 12.59 37.78
C CYS A 18 7.16 11.98 37.30
N SER A 19 7.24 10.67 37.08
CA SER A 19 6.45 9.71 36.30
C SER A 19 4.98 9.50 36.69
N SER A 20 4.12 9.30 35.68
CA SER A 20 2.83 8.62 35.83
C SER A 20 2.66 7.56 34.75
N GLN A 21 2.98 6.31 35.07
CA GLN A 21 2.48 5.14 34.36
C GLN A 21 1.89 4.20 35.41
N VAL A 22 0.58 4.36 35.60
CA VAL A 22 -0.26 3.49 36.43
C VAL A 22 -0.40 2.15 35.71
N LYS A 23 0.24 1.10 36.24
CA LYS A 23 -0.04 -0.29 35.85
C LYS A 23 -1.35 -0.73 36.49
N LYS A 24 -2.32 -1.19 35.71
CA LYS A 24 -3.45 -2.04 36.12
C LYS A 24 -3.84 -3.02 35.00
N PRO A 25 -4.50 -4.15 35.34
CA PRO A 25 -4.07 -5.48 34.93
C PRO A 25 -4.68 -6.01 33.63
N ILE A 26 -3.99 -7.03 33.12
CA ILE A 26 -4.29 -7.93 32.01
C ILE A 26 -5.70 -8.54 32.09
N ALA A 27 -6.43 -8.52 30.97
CA ALA A 27 -7.36 -9.58 30.59
C ALA A 27 -7.61 -9.60 29.05
N LYS A 28 -7.24 -10.72 28.42
CA LYS A 28 -7.53 -11.21 27.04
C LYS A 28 -7.13 -10.27 25.89
N THR A 29 -6.00 -10.44 25.21
CA THR A 29 -5.64 -11.57 24.31
C THR A 29 -6.69 -11.83 23.23
N ILE A 30 -6.64 -11.02 22.16
CA ILE A 30 -6.72 -11.53 20.80
C ILE A 30 -5.36 -11.24 20.20
N THR A 31 -4.49 -12.23 20.30
CA THR A 31 -3.31 -12.37 19.44
C THR A 31 -3.82 -12.45 18.01
N VAL A 32 -3.66 -11.36 17.25
CA VAL A 32 -3.61 -11.48 15.78
C VAL A 32 -2.27 -12.15 15.52
N GLU A 33 -2.32 -13.47 15.39
CA GLU A 33 -1.21 -14.28 14.92
C GLU A 33 -0.78 -13.74 13.56
N ASN A 34 0.39 -13.10 13.55
CA ASN A 34 1.22 -13.05 12.37
C ASN A 34 1.47 -14.50 11.96
N ASN A 35 0.71 -15.01 10.99
CA ASN A 35 1.05 -16.25 10.31
C ASN A 35 2.26 -15.98 9.41
N LYS A 36 3.41 -15.80 10.05
CA LYS A 36 4.71 -16.08 9.46
C LYS A 36 4.83 -17.60 9.49
N THR A 37 4.35 -18.26 8.43
CA THR A 37 4.73 -19.64 8.17
C THR A 37 6.24 -19.63 7.86
N GLN A 38 7.03 -19.84 8.91
CA GLN A 38 8.44 -20.17 8.81
C GLN A 38 8.51 -21.57 8.19
N ASN A 39 8.84 -21.64 6.91
CA ASN A 39 9.37 -22.86 6.31
C ASN A 39 10.87 -22.63 6.11
N GLU A 40 11.66 -23.31 6.94
CA GLU A 40 13.10 -23.45 6.78
C GLU A 40 13.38 -24.32 5.55
N ASN A 41 13.49 -23.64 4.40
CA ASN A 41 14.19 -24.08 3.19
C ASN A 41 14.04 -22.97 2.14
N GLY A 42 15.00 -22.03 2.07
CA GLY A 42 15.32 -21.20 0.90
C GLY A 42 14.19 -20.69 -0.02
N SER A 43 12.98 -20.47 0.49
CA SER A 43 11.78 -20.20 -0.31
C SER A 43 11.35 -18.78 -0.02
N GLN A 44 11.50 -17.92 -1.02
CA GLN A 44 11.03 -16.54 -1.05
C GLN A 44 9.60 -16.49 -0.47
N ILE A 45 9.43 -15.89 0.71
CA ILE A 45 8.10 -15.70 1.31
C ILE A 45 7.33 -14.75 0.39
N GLN A 46 6.34 -15.28 -0.31
CA GLN A 46 5.43 -14.51 -1.14
C GLN A 46 4.51 -13.70 -0.23
N THR A 47 4.87 -12.45 0.07
CA THR A 47 4.07 -11.59 0.95
C THR A 47 3.05 -10.83 0.13
N MET A 48 1.77 -11.14 0.36
CA MET A 48 0.62 -10.43 -0.20
C MET A 48 0.18 -9.33 0.77
N PHE A 49 -0.14 -8.15 0.25
CA PHE A 49 -0.53 -6.99 1.05
C PHE A 49 -1.82 -6.38 0.53
N LYS A 50 -2.76 -6.13 1.43
CA LYS A 50 -4.02 -5.46 1.11
C LYS A 50 -3.88 -3.96 1.31
N LEU A 51 -4.36 -3.17 0.35
CA LEU A 51 -4.40 -1.71 0.40
C LEU A 51 -5.81 -1.21 0.07
N ASP A 52 -6.35 -0.35 0.92
CA ASP A 52 -7.60 0.35 0.64
C ASP A 52 -7.33 1.62 -0.18
N GLU A 53 -8.30 2.01 -1.02
CA GLU A 53 -8.18 3.21 -1.84
C GLU A 53 -7.97 4.48 -0.99
N GLY A 54 -7.06 5.34 -1.46
CA GLY A 54 -6.62 6.54 -0.78
C GLY A 54 -5.73 6.29 0.44
N LYS A 55 -5.35 5.04 0.74
CA LYS A 55 -4.46 4.71 1.86
C LYS A 55 -3.03 4.46 1.39
N THR A 56 -2.10 4.92 2.22
CA THR A 56 -0.67 4.69 2.07
C THR A 56 -0.22 3.68 3.12
N GLN A 57 0.56 2.69 2.69
CA GLN A 57 1.23 1.74 3.57
C GLN A 57 2.74 1.86 3.39
N PHE A 58 3.46 1.94 4.51
CA PHE A 58 4.91 1.81 4.52
C PHE A 58 5.29 0.34 4.70
N PHE A 59 6.10 -0.18 3.79
CA PHE A 59 6.65 -1.53 3.81
C PHE A 59 8.08 -1.46 4.33
N LYS A 60 8.26 -1.76 5.62
CA LYS A 60 9.53 -1.58 6.31
C LYS A 60 10.67 -2.38 5.68
N ASP A 61 10.41 -3.65 5.32
CA ASP A 61 11.44 -4.54 4.77
C ASP A 61 11.89 -4.13 3.36
N GLN A 62 11.05 -3.41 2.63
CA GLN A 62 11.33 -2.91 1.29
C GLN A 62 11.66 -1.41 1.26
N GLU A 63 11.64 -0.75 2.42
CA GLU A 63 11.91 0.67 2.61
C GLU A 63 11.16 1.59 1.63
N MET A 64 9.87 1.31 1.41
CA MET A 64 9.04 2.08 0.49
C MET A 64 7.61 2.29 0.99
N ASN A 65 7.01 3.39 0.54
CA ASN A 65 5.58 3.65 0.64
C ASN A 65 4.88 3.27 -0.66
N VAL A 66 3.73 2.61 -0.54
CA VAL A 66 2.80 2.42 -1.66
C VAL A 66 1.45 2.97 -1.26
N THR A 67 0.89 3.80 -2.12
CA THR A 67 -0.46 4.35 -2.00
C THR A 67 -1.32 3.78 -3.11
N PHE A 68 -2.43 3.12 -2.77
CA PHE A 68 -3.47 2.85 -3.75
C PHE A 68 -4.26 4.13 -3.98
N VAL A 69 -4.03 4.81 -5.11
CA VAL A 69 -4.61 6.13 -5.37
C VAL A 69 -6.07 6.00 -5.73
N LYS A 70 -6.35 5.26 -6.81
CA LYS A 70 -7.69 5.06 -7.37
C LYS A 70 -7.72 3.96 -8.43
N ILE A 71 -8.93 3.57 -8.82
CA ILE A 71 -9.18 2.84 -10.06
C ILE A 71 -9.22 3.85 -11.22
N GLY A 72 -8.37 3.67 -12.22
CA GLY A 72 -8.30 4.54 -13.40
C GLY A 72 -9.34 4.19 -14.46
N GLU A 73 -9.51 2.89 -14.72
CA GLU A 73 -10.58 2.35 -15.56
C GLU A 73 -11.01 0.99 -15.03
N ASP A 74 -12.28 0.64 -15.19
CA ASP A 74 -12.80 -0.67 -14.85
C ASP A 74 -13.90 -1.09 -15.82
N SER A 75 -13.55 -2.05 -16.66
CA SER A 75 -14.44 -2.67 -17.64
C SER A 75 -14.54 -4.18 -17.42
N ARG A 76 -14.13 -4.67 -16.24
CA ARG A 76 -14.12 -6.12 -15.93
C ARG A 76 -15.51 -6.71 -16.14
N CYS A 77 -15.56 -7.84 -16.83
CA CYS A 77 -16.81 -8.57 -17.06
C CYS A 77 -17.46 -8.94 -15.73
N PRO A 78 -18.72 -8.55 -15.44
CA PRO A 78 -19.37 -8.87 -14.18
C PRO A 78 -19.46 -10.37 -13.90
N LYS A 79 -19.58 -10.73 -12.62
CA LYS A 79 -19.86 -12.13 -12.25
C LYS A 79 -21.16 -12.60 -12.91
N ASP A 80 -21.15 -13.85 -13.33
CA ASP A 80 -22.31 -14.55 -13.91
C ASP A 80 -22.82 -13.97 -15.24
N VAL A 81 -21.99 -13.20 -15.95
CA VAL A 81 -22.27 -12.68 -17.30
C VAL A 81 -21.30 -13.29 -18.30
N ASN A 82 -21.81 -13.67 -19.48
CA ASN A 82 -20.98 -14.14 -20.59
C ASN A 82 -20.57 -12.94 -21.46
N CYS A 83 -19.40 -12.35 -21.19
CA CYS A 83 -18.87 -11.28 -22.03
C CYS A 83 -18.18 -11.81 -23.27
N ILE A 84 -18.39 -11.15 -24.41
CA ILE A 84 -17.64 -11.43 -25.64
C ILE A 84 -16.13 -11.12 -25.41
N TRP A 85 -15.83 -10.14 -24.55
CA TRP A 85 -14.48 -9.69 -24.20
C TRP A 85 -14.39 -9.61 -22.66
N ALA A 86 -13.34 -10.19 -22.04
CA ALA A 86 -13.22 -10.31 -20.58
C ALA A 86 -13.11 -8.98 -19.82
N GLY A 87 -12.80 -7.88 -20.53
CA GLY A 87 -12.59 -6.56 -19.95
C GLY A 87 -11.27 -6.44 -19.19
N VAL A 88 -11.02 -5.24 -18.66
CA VAL A 88 -9.81 -4.91 -17.89
C VAL A 88 -10.12 -3.81 -16.88
N ALA A 89 -9.43 -3.86 -15.76
CA ALA A 89 -9.29 -2.73 -14.84
C ALA A 89 -7.84 -2.30 -14.72
N LEU A 90 -7.61 -0.99 -14.65
CA LEU A 90 -6.35 -0.36 -14.29
C LEU A 90 -6.47 0.32 -12.94
N VAL A 91 -5.47 0.10 -12.08
CA VAL A 91 -5.30 0.83 -10.83
C VAL A 91 -4.08 1.73 -10.92
N GLU A 92 -4.16 2.88 -10.27
CA GLU A 92 -3.07 3.83 -10.14
C GLU A 92 -2.48 3.74 -8.75
N LEU A 93 -1.16 3.51 -8.66
CA LEU A 93 -0.42 3.51 -7.42
C LEU A 93 0.61 4.63 -7.43
N ASN A 94 0.78 5.29 -6.28
CA ASN A 94 1.94 6.12 -6.03
C ASN A 94 2.93 5.31 -5.19
N VAL A 95 4.18 5.27 -5.64
CA VAL A 95 5.28 4.53 -5.00
C VAL A 95 6.43 5.49 -4.69
N MET A 96 7.02 5.35 -3.51
CA MET A 96 8.13 6.19 -3.06
C MET A 96 9.02 5.42 -2.08
N GLY A 97 10.27 5.17 -2.46
CA GLY A 97 11.32 4.71 -1.55
C GLY A 97 11.79 5.84 -0.63
N THR A 98 12.40 5.49 0.51
CA THR A 98 12.84 6.45 1.55
C THR A 98 13.69 7.61 1.03
N TYR A 99 14.48 7.38 -0.03
CA TYR A 99 15.41 8.35 -0.61
C TYR A 99 15.10 8.69 -2.08
N THR A 100 13.89 8.37 -2.55
CA THR A 100 13.50 8.56 -3.95
C THR A 100 12.35 9.56 -4.06
N ARG A 101 12.13 10.11 -5.26
CA ARG A 101 10.94 10.92 -5.53
C ARG A 101 9.71 10.00 -5.71
N PRO A 102 8.51 10.48 -5.38
CA PRO A 102 7.28 9.78 -5.74
C PRO A 102 7.23 9.49 -7.25
N SER A 103 6.78 8.29 -7.59
CA SER A 103 6.48 7.88 -8.96
C SER A 103 5.10 7.27 -9.02
N THR A 104 4.40 7.49 -10.12
CA THR A 104 3.08 6.88 -10.37
C THR A 104 3.26 5.70 -11.30
N ILE A 105 2.75 4.53 -10.89
CA ILE A 105 2.70 3.32 -11.70
C ILE A 105 1.24 2.90 -11.92
N LYS A 106 0.97 2.27 -13.06
CA LYS A 106 -0.35 1.71 -13.38
C LYS A 106 -0.23 0.21 -13.46
N LEU A 107 -1.12 -0.51 -12.76
CA LEU A 107 -1.19 -1.96 -12.81
C LEU A 107 -2.55 -2.39 -13.35
N ALA A 108 -2.54 -3.31 -14.30
CA ALA A 108 -3.70 -3.89 -14.91
C ALA A 108 -4.12 -5.19 -14.23
N THR A 109 -5.36 -5.61 -14.43
CA THR A 109 -5.85 -6.93 -14.00
C THR A 109 -5.50 -8.04 -14.99
N ILE A 110 -4.89 -7.72 -16.14
CA ILE A 110 -4.42 -8.67 -17.15
C ILE A 110 -3.06 -8.22 -17.69
N ASP A 111 -2.33 -9.14 -18.31
CA ASP A 111 -1.16 -8.82 -19.13
C ASP A 111 -1.59 -8.82 -20.60
N ASP A 112 -1.41 -7.70 -21.29
CA ASP A 112 -1.66 -7.53 -22.72
C ASP A 112 -0.67 -6.47 -23.24
N ALA A 113 0.50 -6.94 -23.68
CA ALA A 113 1.58 -6.06 -24.16
C ALA A 113 1.16 -5.23 -25.38
N ALA A 114 0.27 -5.76 -26.24
CA ALA A 114 -0.22 -5.04 -27.42
C ALA A 114 -1.07 -3.82 -27.04
N LYS A 115 -1.68 -3.84 -25.85
CA LYS A 115 -2.46 -2.71 -25.29
C LYS A 115 -1.72 -1.94 -24.19
N GLY A 116 -0.49 -2.32 -23.88
CA GLY A 116 0.28 -1.72 -22.79
C GLY A 116 -0.26 -2.05 -21.40
N TYR A 117 -0.99 -3.16 -21.25
CA TYR A 117 -1.46 -3.63 -19.96
C TYR A 117 -0.45 -4.59 -19.34
N SER A 118 -0.06 -4.28 -18.10
CA SER A 118 0.81 -5.12 -17.30
C SER A 118 0.25 -5.25 -15.90
N ARG A 119 0.21 -6.47 -15.37
CA ARG A 119 -0.15 -6.75 -13.98
C ARG A 119 0.92 -6.29 -13.00
N SER A 120 2.11 -5.96 -13.49
CA SER A 120 3.25 -5.64 -12.64
C SER A 120 4.09 -4.47 -13.13
N ALA A 121 4.78 -3.83 -12.21
CA ALA A 121 5.78 -2.81 -12.49
C ALA A 121 6.98 -2.99 -11.57
N ILE A 122 8.15 -2.52 -12.02
CA ILE A 122 9.38 -2.54 -11.25
C ILE A 122 9.57 -1.19 -10.58
N PHE A 123 9.85 -1.19 -9.29
CA PHE A 123 10.22 0.00 -8.54
C PHE A 123 11.27 -0.36 -7.48
N ASN A 124 12.38 0.38 -7.49
CA ASN A 124 13.45 0.27 -6.48
C ASN A 124 13.97 -1.17 -6.25
N GLY A 125 14.14 -1.95 -7.33
CA GLY A 125 14.61 -3.35 -7.24
C GLY A 125 13.54 -4.37 -6.82
N TYR A 126 12.27 -3.98 -6.79
CA TYR A 126 11.15 -4.86 -6.47
C TYR A 126 10.12 -4.91 -7.60
N LYS A 127 9.56 -6.09 -7.83
CA LYS A 127 8.41 -6.30 -8.70
C LYS A 127 7.15 -6.19 -7.87
N ILE A 128 6.35 -5.16 -8.15
CA ILE A 128 5.05 -4.93 -7.54
C ILE A 128 4.00 -5.47 -8.50
N SER A 129 3.21 -6.45 -8.08
CA SER A 129 2.20 -7.11 -8.93
C SER A 129 0.80 -6.98 -8.32
N LEU A 130 -0.17 -6.58 -9.13
CA LEU A 130 -1.58 -6.60 -8.75
C LEU A 130 -2.08 -8.05 -8.75
N GLN A 131 -2.62 -8.50 -7.63
CA GLN A 131 -3.18 -9.84 -7.48
C GLN A 131 -4.70 -9.79 -7.55
N GLU A 132 -5.30 -8.84 -6.83
CA GLU A 132 -6.75 -8.71 -6.73
C GLU A 132 -7.16 -7.23 -6.71
N LEU A 133 -8.36 -6.96 -7.23
CA LEU A 133 -9.05 -5.68 -7.12
C LEU A 133 -10.49 -5.94 -6.71
N ASN A 134 -10.91 -5.34 -5.60
CA ASN A 134 -12.24 -5.46 -5.04
C ASN A 134 -12.93 -4.08 -4.94
N PRO A 135 -14.28 -4.04 -5.04
CA PRO A 135 -15.14 -5.16 -5.36
C PRO A 135 -14.99 -5.59 -6.82
N TYR A 136 -15.31 -6.85 -7.11
CA TYR A 136 -15.44 -7.31 -8.48
C TYR A 136 -16.85 -6.94 -8.99
N PRO A 137 -17.02 -6.48 -10.25
CA PRO A 137 -18.32 -6.01 -10.72
C PRO A 137 -19.41 -7.08 -10.61
N GLU A 138 -20.57 -6.68 -10.11
CA GLU A 138 -21.79 -7.49 -10.08
C GLU A 138 -22.73 -7.08 -11.22
N ASN A 139 -23.64 -7.97 -11.59
CA ASN A 139 -24.59 -7.70 -12.67
C ASN A 139 -25.55 -6.54 -12.30
N SER A 140 -26.13 -5.88 -13.32
CA SER A 140 -26.99 -4.71 -13.11
C SER A 140 -28.28 -5.00 -12.33
N GLU A 141 -28.72 -6.26 -12.29
CA GLU A 141 -29.93 -6.70 -11.60
C GLU A 141 -29.71 -6.92 -10.09
N SER A 142 -28.46 -7.10 -9.67
CA SER A 142 -28.04 -7.27 -8.28
C SER A 142 -27.47 -6.00 -7.63
N LYS A 143 -27.72 -4.81 -8.21
CA LYS A 143 -27.29 -3.49 -7.69
C LYS A 143 -27.95 -3.08 -6.36
N LYS A 144 -27.95 -3.94 -5.35
CA LYS A 144 -28.05 -3.53 -3.95
C LYS A 144 -26.65 -3.25 -3.42
N ALA A 145 -26.22 -2.01 -3.61
CA ALA A 145 -25.21 -1.35 -2.79
C ALA A 145 -23.85 -2.06 -2.66
N ASN A 146 -23.14 -2.26 -3.77
CA ASN A 146 -21.67 -2.27 -3.72
C ASN A 146 -21.15 -0.83 -3.54
N SER A 147 -21.40 -0.27 -2.36
CA SER A 147 -20.75 0.94 -1.82
C SER A 147 -19.55 0.56 -0.94
N GLY A 148 -19.00 -0.64 -1.16
CA GLY A 148 -17.79 -1.10 -0.50
C GLY A 148 -16.61 -0.24 -0.95
N LYS A 149 -15.75 0.16 -0.01
CA LYS A 149 -14.52 0.87 -0.35
C LYS A 149 -13.64 -0.03 -1.23
N ASN A 150 -13.11 0.55 -2.31
CA ASN A 150 -12.22 -0.18 -3.19
C ASN A 150 -10.96 -0.58 -2.44
N ASN A 151 -10.46 -1.78 -2.72
CA ASN A 151 -9.19 -2.26 -2.20
C ASN A 151 -8.51 -3.17 -3.21
N ILE A 152 -7.19 -3.26 -3.09
CA ILE A 152 -6.36 -4.14 -3.90
C ILE A 152 -5.54 -5.06 -3.02
N THR A 153 -5.19 -6.21 -3.55
CA THR A 153 -4.13 -7.08 -3.01
C THR A 153 -2.93 -6.98 -3.95
N ILE A 154 -1.77 -6.60 -3.42
CA ILE A 154 -0.50 -6.54 -4.17
C ILE A 154 0.50 -7.55 -3.64
N GLN A 155 1.38 -8.03 -4.52
CA GLN A 155 2.56 -8.80 -4.16
C GLN A 155 3.80 -7.97 -4.40
N ILE A 156 4.77 -8.02 -3.48
CA ILE A 156 6.06 -7.34 -3.65
C ILE A 156 7.17 -8.39 -3.54
N LEU A 157 7.91 -8.59 -4.62
CA LEU A 157 9.03 -9.54 -4.69
C LEU A 157 10.33 -8.82 -5.03
N LYS A 158 11.42 -9.19 -4.35
CA LYS A 158 12.74 -8.68 -4.70
C LYS A 158 13.18 -9.31 -6.02
N ILE A 159 13.65 -8.48 -6.94
CA ILE A 159 14.14 -8.90 -8.24
C ILE A 159 15.62 -9.27 -8.11
N ALA A 160 16.05 -10.34 -8.78
CA ALA A 160 17.47 -10.66 -8.88
C ALA A 160 18.18 -9.58 -9.71
N GLU A 161 19.40 -9.19 -9.32
CA GLU A 161 20.17 -8.11 -9.98
C GLU A 161 20.23 -8.28 -11.53
N SER A 162 20.29 -9.53 -12.01
CA SER A 162 20.33 -9.88 -13.44
C SER A 162 19.05 -9.56 -14.23
N GLU A 163 17.91 -9.42 -13.57
CA GLU A 163 16.62 -9.08 -14.21
C GLU A 163 16.42 -7.56 -14.31
N LEU A 164 17.18 -6.75 -13.56
CA LEU A 164 17.11 -5.29 -13.60
C LEU A 164 17.80 -4.70 -14.84
N GLU A 165 18.84 -5.37 -15.37
CA GLU A 165 19.58 -4.91 -16.55
C GLU A 165 18.76 -5.02 -17.84
N ASN A 166 17.85 -6.00 -17.94
CA ASN A 166 16.99 -6.19 -19.12
C ASN A 166 15.74 -5.29 -19.14
N SER A 167 15.44 -4.57 -18.05
CA SER A 167 14.28 -3.67 -17.97
C SER A 167 14.57 -2.24 -18.46
N ASN A 168 15.84 -1.88 -18.69
CA ASN A 168 16.28 -0.53 -19.08
C ASN A 168 16.67 -0.42 -20.58
N THR A 169 16.33 -1.40 -21.42
CA THR A 169 16.76 -1.46 -22.83
C THR A 169 15.62 -1.23 -23.85
N TYR A 170 14.59 -0.46 -23.49
CA TYR A 170 13.54 -0.04 -24.43
C TYR A 170 13.28 1.46 -24.33
#